data_AF-H0I3D8-F1
#
_entry.id   AF-H0I3D8-F1
#
_cell.length_a   1.000
_cell.length_b   1.000
_cell.length_c   1.000
_cell.angle_alpha   90.00
_cell.angle_beta   90.00
_cell.angle_gamma   90.00
#
_symmetry.space_group_name_H-M   'P 1'
#
loop_
_entity.id
_entity.type
_entity.pdbx_description
1 polymer ?
#
loop_
_entity_poly.entity_id
_entity_poly.type
_entity_poly.pdbx_seq_one_letter_code
_entity_poly.pdbx_strand_id
1 'polypeptide(L)' 'RNREPMEIATTTTYGGFFKLSGSDLYTVRLAIRRDGEPRPIVLDFKYDHRR' A
#
# COMPACT_ATOMS: atom_id res chain seq x y z
N ARG A 1 4.61 1.41 -8.88
CA ARG A 1 3.58 1.05 -9.88
C ARG A 1 2.23 1.41 -9.30
N ASN A 2 1.35 2.05 -10.09
CA ASN A 2 -0.01 2.41 -9.66
C ASN A 2 -0.75 1.17 -9.18
N ARG A 3 -1.50 1.28 -8.08
CA ARG A 3 -2.31 0.19 -7.53
C ARG A 3 -3.56 0.07 -8.39
N GLU A 4 -3.78 -1.09 -8.98
CA GLU A 4 -4.99 -1.35 -9.76
C GLU A 4 -6.14 -1.73 -8.80
N PRO A 5 -7.36 -1.23 -9.03
CA PRO A 5 -8.51 -1.62 -8.24
C PRO A 5 -8.84 -3.10 -8.44
N MET A 6 -9.12 -3.80 -7.35
CA MET A 6 -9.56 -5.19 -7.31
C MET A 6 -10.85 -5.25 -6.48
N GLU A 7 -11.81 -6.08 -6.89
CA GLU A 7 -12.96 -6.39 -6.04
C GLU A 7 -12.70 -7.67 -5.25
N ILE A 8 -12.79 -7.57 -3.92
CA ILE A 8 -12.72 -8.72 -3.02
C ILE A 8 -13.93 -8.63 -2.08
N ALA A 9 -14.80 -9.64 -2.08
CA ALA A 9 -16.00 -9.69 -1.23
C ALA A 9 -16.77 -8.35 -1.22
N THR A 10 -17.12 -7.84 -2.41
CA THR A 10 -17.83 -6.56 -2.65
C THR A 10 -17.14 -5.31 -2.10
N THR A 11 -15.85 -5.39 -1.77
CA THR A 11 -15.04 -4.26 -1.30
C THR A 11 -13.99 -3.91 -2.35
N THR A 12 -14.03 -2.69 -2.87
CA THR A 12 -12.99 -2.16 -3.74
C THR A 12 -11.69 -2.03 -2.95
N THR A 13 -10.68 -2.79 -3.35
CA THR A 13 -9.38 -2.88 -2.72
C THR A 13 -8.31 -2.42 -3.72
N TYR A 14 -7.31 -1.67 -3.26
CA TYR A 14 -6.18 -1.24 -4.10
C TYR A 14 -4.92 -1.99 -3.71
N GLY A 15 -4.47 -2.89 -4.58
CA GLY A 15 -3.39 -3.83 -4.28
C GLY A 15 -2.32 -3.90 -5.36
N GLY A 16 -1.30 -4.70 -5.08
CA GLY A 16 -0.25 -5.03 -6.04
C GLY A 16 0.78 -5.96 -5.42
N PHE A 17 1.34 -6.86 -6.23
CA PHE A 17 2.40 -7.77 -5.79
C PHE A 17 3.77 -7.09 -5.86
N PHE A 18 4.60 -7.32 -4.85
CA PHE A 18 5.98 -6.88 -4.82
C PHE A 18 6.83 -7.92 -4.09
N LYS A 19 8.10 -8.05 -4.50
CA LYS A 19 9.07 -8.93 -3.83
C LYS A 19 9.70 -8.19 -2.66
N LEU A 20 9.68 -8.81 -1.48
CA LEU A 20 10.45 -8.37 -0.33
C LEU A 20 11.89 -8.89 -0.46
N SER A 21 12.86 -8.09 -0.02
CA SER A 21 14.29 -8.39 -0.11
C SER A 21 14.77 -9.47 0.87
N GLY A 22 13.93 -9.88 1.83
CA GLY A 22 14.24 -10.91 2.80
C GLY A 22 13.28 -10.88 3.99
N SER A 23 13.62 -11.65 5.02
CA SER A 23 12.92 -11.68 6.32
C SER A 23 13.41 -10.51 7.18
N ASP A 24 12.62 -9.45 7.29
CA ASP A 24 12.97 -8.24 8.05
C ASP A 24 11.73 -7.43 8.48
N LEU A 25 11.96 -6.32 9.18
CA LEU A 25 10.99 -5.30 9.52
C LEU A 25 10.85 -4.28 8.39
N TYR A 26 9.64 -4.17 7.85
CA TYR A 26 9.31 -3.23 6.79
C TYR A 26 8.42 -2.09 7.30
N THR A 27 8.58 -0.91 6.70
CA THR A 27 7.58 0.15 6.76
C THR A 27 6.90 0.25 5.40
N VAL A 28 5.61 -0.08 5.34
CA VAL A 28 4.79 0.09 4.15
C VAL A 28 4.25 1.51 4.14
N ARG A 29 4.74 2.35 3.21
CA ARG A 29 4.26 3.72 3.02
C ARG A 29 3.21 3.77 1.92
N LEU A 30 2.01 4.23 2.27
CA LEU A 30 0.90 4.46 1.34
C LEU A 30 0.72 5.97 1.16
N ALA A 31 0.86 6.44 -0.08
CA ALA A 31 0.53 7.81 -0.47
C ALA A 31 -0.79 7.82 -1.26
N ILE A 32 -1.79 8.51 -0.76
CA ILE A 32 -3.10 8.68 -1.39
C ILE A 32 -3.14 10.09 -1.99
N ARG A 33 -3.33 10.16 -3.32
CA ARG A 33 -3.57 11.41 -4.04
C ARG A 33 -5.06 11.52 -4.35
N ARG A 34 -5.63 12.71 -4.18
CA ARG A 34 -7.01 13.04 -4.52
C ARG A 34 -7.00 14.20 -5.50
N ASP A 35 -7.89 14.18 -6.47
CA ASP A 35 -8.01 15.28 -7.44
C ASP A 35 -8.40 16.57 -6.72
N GLY A 36 -7.78 17.67 -7.11
CA GLY A 36 -7.95 18.98 -6.47
C GLY A 36 -7.15 19.19 -5.19
N GLU A 37 -6.47 18.16 -4.66
CA GLU A 37 -5.63 18.29 -3.47
C GLU A 37 -4.14 18.41 -3.83
N PRO A 38 -3.45 19.48 -3.40
CA PRO A 38 -2.06 19.73 -3.80
C PRO A 38 -1.06 18.80 -3.11
N ARG A 39 -1.45 18.12 -2.02
CA ARG A 39 -0.56 17.27 -1.23
C ARG A 39 -1.18 15.89 -1.01
N PRO A 40 -0.39 14.80 -1.14
CA PRO A 40 -0.85 13.46 -0.82
C PRO A 40 -1.02 13.29 0.69
N ILE A 41 -2.00 12.46 1.08
CA ILE A 41 -2.09 11.91 2.43
C ILE A 41 -1.14 10.72 2.51
N VAL A 42 -0.28 10.69 3.54
CA VAL A 42 0.72 9.62 3.72
C VAL A 42 0.41 8.84 4.99
N LEU A 43 0.38 7.51 4.87
CA LEU A 43 0.19 6.56 5.96
C LEU A 43 1.37 5.59 5.99
N ASP A 44 1.94 5.37 7.18
CA ASP A 44 3.05 4.45 7.40
C ASP A 44 2.57 3.28 8.27
N PHE A 45 2.71 2.06 7.76
CA PHE A 45 2.36 0.83 8.48
C PHE A 45 3.62 0.03 8.78
N LYS A 46 3.78 -0.42 10.02
CA LYS A 46 4.86 -1.33 10.41
C LYS A 46 4.44 -2.76 10.10
N TYR A 47 5.31 -3.50 9.44
CA TYR A 47 5.08 -4.89 9.07
C TYR A 47 6.30 -5.73 9.45
N ASP A 48 6.09 -6.76 10.28
CA ASP A 48 7.12 -7.72 10.65
C ASP A 48 7.03 -8.92 9.70
N HIS A 49 7.96 -9.02 8.74
CA HIS A 49 8.02 -10.13 7.78
C HIS A 49 8.92 -11.27 8.26
N ARG A 50 9.31 -11.27 9.54
CA ARG A 50 10.16 -12.31 10.12
C ARG A 50 9.39 -13.50 10.66
N ARG A 51 8.06 -13.44 10.65
CA ARG A 51 7.14 -14.38 11.30
C ARG A 51 6.03 -14.79 10.36
#